data_AF-A0A3B1D4R8-F1
#
_entry.id   AF-A0A3B1D4R8-F1
#
_cell.length_a   1.000
_cell.length_b   1.000
_cell.length_c   1.000
_cell.angle_alpha   90.00
_cell.angle_beta   90.00
_cell.angle_gamma   90.00
#
_symmetry.space_group_name_H-M   'P 1'
#
loop_
_entity.id
_entity.type
_entity.pdbx_description
1 polymer ?
#
loop_
_entity_poly.entity_id
_entity_poly.type
_entity_poly.pdbx_seq_one_letter_code
_entity_poly.pdbx_strand_id
1 'polypeptide(L)'
;TPGLVIVQAYEPDAQAVRLAARHDFESFANAELAARLDARLPPAGRMARIVCRDRDFEKARTAATSLAETLRAAAAGTRVEVLGPAPCAIARIATFFRFEVLVIAPTARLIQDCLGALRQQGQLKSDARTAVDVDPVALM
;
A
#
# COMPACT_ATOMS: atom_id res chain seq x y z
N THR A 1 -14.19 10.48 38.93
CA THR A 1 -14.89 11.40 38.01
C THR A 1 -14.94 10.76 36.63
N PRO A 2 -16.03 10.91 35.86
CA PRO A 2 -16.06 10.43 34.47
C PRO A 2 -15.03 11.20 33.62
N GLY A 3 -14.44 10.53 32.64
CA GLY A 3 -13.51 11.15 31.68
C GLY A 3 -14.27 11.88 30.58
N LEU A 4 -13.77 13.06 30.18
CA LEU A 4 -14.26 13.80 29.02
C LEU A 4 -13.26 13.65 27.87
N VAL A 5 -13.74 13.26 26.69
CA VAL A 5 -12.95 13.19 25.47
C VAL A 5 -13.53 14.20 24.48
N ILE A 6 -12.68 15.07 23.94
CA ILE A 6 -13.05 16.05 22.90
C ILE A 6 -12.28 15.70 21.63
N VAL A 7 -13.00 15.48 20.53
CA VAL A 7 -12.43 15.23 19.21
C VAL A 7 -12.60 16.47 18.35
N GLN A 8 -11.50 17.05 17.90
CA GLN A 8 -11.50 18.17 16.96
C GLN A 8 -11.08 17.63 15.57
N ALA A 9 -11.99 17.73 14.61
CA ALA A 9 -11.78 17.29 13.24
C ALA A 9 -12.13 18.41 12.27
N TYR A 10 -11.47 18.43 11.10
CA TYR A 10 -11.83 19.35 10.03
C TYR A 10 -13.23 19.07 9.47
N GLU A 11 -13.60 17.78 9.40
CA GLU A 11 -14.92 17.31 8.99
C GLU A 11 -15.58 16.51 10.13
N PRO A 12 -16.20 17.19 11.11
CA PRO A 12 -16.80 16.52 12.27
C PRO A 12 -18.02 15.65 11.90
N ASP A 13 -18.66 15.92 10.75
CA ASP A 13 -19.81 15.18 10.26
C ASP A 13 -19.46 13.92 9.46
N ALA A 14 -18.17 13.68 9.20
CA ALA A 14 -17.71 12.47 8.53
C ALA A 14 -18.26 11.22 9.24
N GLN A 15 -18.69 10.22 8.46
CA GLN A 15 -19.35 9.03 9.00
C GLN A 15 -18.54 8.36 10.11
N ALA A 16 -17.23 8.20 9.91
CA ALA A 16 -16.33 7.62 10.91
C ALA A 16 -16.31 8.41 12.23
N VAL A 17 -16.31 9.75 12.17
CA VAL A 17 -16.30 10.61 13.36
C VAL A 17 -17.61 10.48 14.13
N ARG A 18 -18.76 10.52 13.43
CA ARG A 18 -20.09 10.40 14.07
C ARG A 18 -20.31 9.02 14.71
N LEU A 19 -19.87 7.95 14.06
CA LEU A 19 -19.98 6.58 14.60
C LEU A 19 -19.06 6.40 15.82
N ALA A 20 -17.82 6.93 15.75
CA ALA A 20 -16.91 6.93 16.88
C ALA A 20 -17.47 7.69 18.09
N ALA A 21 -18.07 8.88 17.88
CA ALA A 21 -18.69 9.67 18.94
C ALA A 21 -19.87 8.97 19.63
N ARG A 22 -20.51 8.01 18.95
CA ARG A 22 -21.61 7.19 19.48
C ARG A 22 -21.16 5.84 20.01
N HIS A 23 -19.85 5.56 19.99
CA HIS A 23 -19.28 4.24 20.29
C HIS A 23 -19.87 3.11 19.43
N ASP A 24 -20.36 3.42 18.23
CA ASP A 24 -20.92 2.44 17.30
C ASP A 24 -19.83 1.87 16.38
N PHE A 25 -19.01 1.00 16.96
CA PHE A 25 -17.91 0.35 16.26
C PHE A 25 -18.40 -0.62 15.18
N GLU A 26 -19.48 -1.37 15.43
CA GLU A 26 -19.96 -2.40 14.52
C GLU A 26 -20.44 -1.82 13.19
N SER A 27 -21.24 -0.75 13.22
CA SER A 27 -21.67 -0.06 12.01
C SER A 27 -20.49 0.52 11.23
N PHE A 28 -19.48 1.04 11.93
CA PHE A 28 -18.26 1.55 11.30
C PHE A 28 -17.49 0.41 10.61
N ALA A 29 -17.25 -0.68 11.34
CA ALA A 29 -16.50 -1.83 10.83
C ALA A 29 -17.19 -2.46 9.60
N ASN A 30 -18.51 -2.60 9.62
CA ASN A 30 -19.28 -3.14 8.51
C ASN A 30 -19.21 -2.24 7.26
N ALA A 31 -19.40 -0.92 7.42
CA ALA A 31 -19.33 0.03 6.31
C ALA A 31 -17.92 0.08 5.69
N GLU A 32 -16.90 0.12 6.53
CA GLU A 32 -15.50 0.16 6.10
C GLU A 32 -15.07 -1.16 5.43
N LEU A 33 -15.52 -2.30 5.96
CA LEU A 33 -15.26 -3.61 5.34
C LEU A 33 -15.92 -3.71 3.96
N ALA A 34 -17.17 -3.27 3.82
CA ALA A 34 -17.85 -3.25 2.52
C ALA A 34 -17.09 -2.41 1.49
N ALA A 35 -16.66 -1.20 1.87
CA ALA A 35 -15.85 -0.35 1.01
C ALA A 35 -14.52 -1.01 0.60
N ARG A 36 -13.86 -1.72 1.50
CA ARG A 36 -12.62 -2.48 1.21
C ARG A 36 -12.87 -3.65 0.26
N LEU A 37 -13.96 -4.39 0.44
CA LEU A 37 -14.36 -5.48 -0.45
C LEU A 37 -14.58 -4.97 -1.88
N ASP A 38 -15.30 -3.87 -2.04
CA ASP A 38 -15.55 -3.24 -3.34
C ASP A 38 -14.26 -2.75 -4.00
N ALA A 39 -13.34 -2.19 -3.21
CA ALA A 39 -12.03 -1.75 -3.67
C ALA A 39 -11.00 -2.88 -3.84
N ARG A 40 -11.35 -4.14 -3.52
CA ARG A 40 -10.44 -5.31 -3.49
C ARG A 40 -9.19 -5.12 -2.63
N LEU A 41 -9.28 -4.27 -1.62
CA LEU A 41 -8.21 -4.05 -0.65
C LEU A 41 -8.23 -5.15 0.41
N PRO A 42 -7.10 -5.43 1.11
CA PRO A 42 -7.10 -6.36 2.24
C PRO A 42 -8.23 -6.03 3.22
N PRO A 43 -9.01 -7.03 3.70
CA PRO A 43 -8.77 -8.47 3.59
C PRO A 43 -9.31 -9.15 2.32
N ALA A 44 -10.02 -8.43 1.44
CA ALA A 44 -10.65 -8.99 0.23
C ALA A 44 -9.64 -9.55 -0.78
N GLY A 45 -8.44 -8.98 -0.77
CA GLY A 45 -7.29 -9.39 -1.55
C GLY A 45 -6.02 -9.40 -0.71
N ARG A 46 -4.91 -9.66 -1.37
CA ARG A 46 -3.56 -9.60 -0.80
C ARG A 46 -2.80 -8.46 -1.44
N MET A 47 -1.83 -7.93 -0.70
CA MET A 47 -1.07 -6.77 -1.14
C MET A 47 0.42 -6.99 -0.85
N ALA A 48 1.28 -6.50 -1.74
CA ALA A 48 2.68 -6.26 -1.44
C ALA A 48 3.01 -4.80 -1.74
N ARG A 49 3.82 -4.20 -0.88
CA ARG A 49 4.35 -2.85 -1.03
C ARG A 49 5.83 -2.95 -1.32
N ILE A 50 6.27 -2.33 -2.40
CA ILE A 50 7.69 -2.29 -2.77
C ILE A 50 8.13 -0.84 -2.75
N VAL A 51 9.11 -0.53 -1.90
CA VAL A 51 9.64 0.83 -1.73
C VAL A 51 11.02 0.90 -2.35
N CYS A 52 11.16 1.75 -3.39
CA CYS A 52 12.44 2.15 -3.95
C CYS A 52 12.87 3.47 -3.31
N ARG A 53 14.13 3.56 -2.88
CA ARG A 53 14.68 4.78 -2.27
C ARG A 53 16.08 5.11 -2.76
N ASP A 54 16.34 6.41 -2.89
CA ASP A 54 17.66 6.95 -3.20
C ASP A 54 17.79 8.36 -2.61
N ARG A 55 19.03 8.85 -2.41
CA ARG A 55 19.27 10.23 -1.97
C ARG A 55 19.02 11.23 -3.10
N ASP A 56 19.06 10.76 -4.34
CA ASP A 56 18.69 11.50 -5.53
C ASP A 56 17.22 11.21 -5.89
N PHE A 57 16.43 12.26 -6.05
CA PHE A 57 15.01 12.16 -6.34
C PHE A 57 14.73 11.44 -7.66
N GLU A 58 15.45 11.79 -8.73
CA GLU A 58 15.23 11.23 -10.07
C GLU A 58 15.67 9.77 -10.12
N LYS A 59 16.72 9.39 -9.40
CA LYS A 59 17.12 7.98 -9.28
C LYS A 59 16.07 7.14 -8.56
N ALA A 60 15.51 7.65 -7.45
CA ALA A 60 14.44 6.95 -6.71
C ALA A 60 13.19 6.78 -7.58
N ARG A 61 12.78 7.86 -8.27
CA ARG A 61 11.63 7.85 -9.20
C ARG A 61 11.85 6.88 -10.35
N THR A 62 13.01 6.95 -11.01
CA THR A 62 13.35 6.08 -12.15
C THR A 62 13.36 4.61 -11.74
N ALA A 63 13.98 4.27 -10.60
CA ALA A 63 13.99 2.90 -10.09
C ALA A 63 12.57 2.36 -9.83
N ALA A 64 11.69 3.18 -9.25
CA ALA A 64 10.30 2.79 -9.03
C ALA A 64 9.50 2.65 -10.33
N THR A 65 9.71 3.54 -11.31
CA THR A 65 9.08 3.45 -12.64
C THR A 65 9.49 2.18 -13.37
N SER A 66 10.79 1.90 -13.47
CA SER A 66 11.27 0.69 -14.14
C SER A 66 10.78 -0.60 -13.46
N LEU A 67 10.72 -0.59 -12.13
CA LEU A 67 10.13 -1.70 -11.37
C LEU A 67 8.64 -1.87 -11.69
N ALA A 68 7.85 -0.78 -11.70
CA ALA A 68 6.43 -0.83 -12.01
C ALA A 68 6.16 -1.35 -13.42
N GLU A 69 6.95 -0.94 -14.41
CA GLU A 69 6.85 -1.44 -15.79
C GLU A 69 7.14 -2.94 -15.87
N THR A 70 8.19 -3.40 -15.20
CA THR A 70 8.55 -4.83 -15.14
C THR A 70 7.45 -5.66 -14.47
N LEU A 71 6.90 -5.16 -13.36
CA LEU A 71 5.78 -5.80 -12.66
C LEU A 71 4.52 -5.86 -13.52
N ARG A 72 4.20 -4.80 -14.27
CA ARG A 72 3.07 -4.80 -15.21
C ARG A 72 3.24 -5.81 -16.33
N ALA A 73 4.45 -5.91 -16.88
CA ALA A 73 4.77 -6.89 -17.91
C ALA A 73 4.59 -8.33 -17.38
N ALA A 74 5.09 -8.62 -16.17
CA ALA A 74 4.91 -9.92 -15.53
C ALA A 74 3.47 -10.22 -15.10
N ALA A 75 2.70 -9.18 -14.76
CA ALA A 75 1.29 -9.29 -14.41
C ALA A 75 0.36 -9.41 -15.62
N ALA A 76 0.85 -9.21 -16.85
CA ALA A 76 0.03 -9.25 -18.05
C ALA A 76 -0.71 -10.59 -18.20
N GLY A 77 -2.03 -10.53 -18.41
CA GLY A 77 -2.90 -11.71 -18.50
C GLY A 77 -3.22 -12.40 -17.15
N THR A 78 -2.77 -11.83 -16.03
CA THR A 78 -3.09 -12.32 -14.68
C THR A 78 -4.14 -11.42 -14.01
N ARG A 79 -4.54 -11.78 -12.78
CA ARG A 79 -5.40 -10.94 -11.91
C ARG A 79 -4.59 -10.06 -10.93
N VAL A 80 -3.32 -9.79 -11.25
CA VAL A 80 -2.45 -8.94 -10.44
C VAL A 80 -2.57 -7.50 -10.93
N GLU A 81 -2.86 -6.59 -10.01
CA GLU A 81 -2.96 -5.15 -10.24
C GLU A 81 -1.70 -4.45 -9.70
N VAL A 82 -1.14 -3.52 -10.47
CA VAL A 82 0.08 -2.79 -10.13
C VAL A 82 -0.23 -1.30 -10.07
N LEU A 83 -0.24 -0.72 -8.87
CA LEU A 83 -0.49 0.70 -8.63
C LEU A 83 0.81 1.46 -8.41
N GLY A 84 0.85 2.71 -8.85
CA GLY A 84 2.06 3.55 -8.82
C GLY A 84 2.89 3.47 -10.11
N PRO A 85 4.17 3.88 -10.08
CA PRO A 85 4.90 4.34 -8.90
C PRO A 85 4.31 5.64 -8.36
N ALA A 86 4.31 5.82 -7.04
CA ALA A 86 3.88 7.04 -6.38
C ALA A 86 4.87 7.41 -5.26
N PRO A 87 5.00 8.69 -4.88
CA PRO A 87 5.71 9.05 -3.65
C PRO A 87 5.08 8.34 -2.46
N CYS A 88 5.89 7.81 -1.53
CA CYS A 88 5.33 7.29 -0.28
C CYS A 88 4.65 8.42 0.52
N ALA A 89 3.70 8.06 1.38
CA ALA A 89 3.03 9.01 2.29
C ALA A 89 4.01 9.94 3.03
N ILE A 90 5.12 9.38 3.51
CA ILE A 90 6.30 10.15 3.91
C ILE A 90 7.35 10.07 2.80
N ALA A 91 7.33 11.07 1.92
CA ALA A 91 8.14 11.11 0.69
C ALA A 91 9.66 11.14 0.94
N ARG A 92 10.12 11.56 2.12
CA ARG A 92 11.56 11.62 2.45
C ARG A 92 11.85 11.25 3.90
N ILE A 93 12.74 10.28 4.13
CA ILE A 93 13.24 9.90 5.46
C ILE A 93 14.76 9.81 5.42
N ALA A 94 15.45 10.40 6.41
CA ALA A 94 16.90 10.32 6.56
C ALA A 94 17.66 10.64 5.25
N THR A 95 17.27 11.71 4.54
CA THR A 95 17.77 12.16 3.22
C THR A 95 17.40 11.30 2.01
N PHE A 96 16.76 10.16 2.19
CA PHE A 96 16.31 9.32 1.08
C PHE A 96 14.91 9.71 0.62
N PHE A 97 14.76 10.02 -0.65
CA PHE A 97 13.48 10.09 -1.34
C PHE A 97 12.92 8.68 -1.54
N ARG A 98 11.62 8.52 -1.35
CA ARG A 98 10.94 7.22 -1.34
C ARG A 98 9.77 7.20 -2.29
N PHE A 99 9.78 6.21 -3.18
CA PHE A 99 8.68 5.90 -4.07
C PHE A 99 8.22 4.47 -3.81
N GLU A 100 6.94 4.23 -3.96
CA GLU A 100 6.34 2.92 -3.80
C GLU A 100 5.60 2.45 -5.04
N VAL A 101 5.59 1.13 -5.18
CA VAL A 101 4.73 0.39 -6.11
C VAL A 101 3.93 -0.59 -5.26
N LEU A 102 2.61 -0.58 -5.42
CA LEU A 102 1.73 -1.53 -4.75
C LEU A 102 1.33 -2.62 -5.75
N VAL A 103 1.38 -3.87 -5.29
CA VAL A 103 0.95 -5.04 -6.03
C VAL A 103 -0.23 -5.64 -5.29
N ILE A 104 -1.40 -5.68 -5.92
CA ILE A 104 -2.64 -6.20 -5.33
C ILE A 104 -3.09 -7.42 -6.14
N ALA A 105 -3.53 -8.48 -5.48
CA ALA A 105 -4.08 -9.64 -6.17
C ALA A 105 -5.13 -10.36 -5.32
N PRO A 106 -6.05 -11.13 -5.93
CA PRO A 106 -7.03 -11.93 -5.18
C PRO A 106 -6.42 -12.96 -4.22
N THR A 107 -5.19 -13.41 -4.46
CA THR A 107 -4.53 -14.42 -3.63
C THR A 107 -3.04 -14.12 -3.45
N ALA A 108 -2.47 -14.56 -2.33
CA ALA A 108 -1.05 -14.38 -2.04
C ALA A 108 -0.16 -15.12 -3.06
N ARG A 109 -0.64 -16.27 -3.57
CA ARG A 109 0.10 -17.06 -4.56
C ARG A 109 0.40 -16.26 -5.83
N LEU A 110 -0.58 -15.50 -6.33
CA LEU A 110 -0.37 -14.66 -7.51
C LEU A 110 0.71 -13.59 -7.29
N ILE A 111 0.77 -13.00 -6.09
CA ILE A 111 1.83 -12.06 -5.71
C ILE A 111 3.17 -12.79 -5.64
N GLN A 112 3.22 -13.95 -5.00
CA GLN A 112 4.44 -14.75 -4.87
C GLN A 112 4.98 -15.20 -6.23
N ASP A 113 4.13 -15.65 -7.15
CA ASP A 113 4.51 -16.05 -8.50
C ASP A 113 5.10 -14.87 -9.27
N CYS A 114 4.43 -13.71 -9.23
CA CYS A 114 4.88 -12.48 -9.89
C CYS A 114 6.23 -11.99 -9.33
N LEU A 115 6.33 -11.81 -8.01
CA LEU A 115 7.57 -11.35 -7.37
C LEU A 115 8.70 -12.39 -7.50
N GLY A 116 8.36 -13.68 -7.48
CA GLY A 116 9.29 -14.80 -7.64
C GLY A 116 9.93 -14.82 -9.02
N ALA A 117 9.14 -14.64 -10.08
CA ALA A 117 9.64 -14.57 -11.46
C ALA A 117 10.66 -13.44 -11.64
N LEU A 118 10.34 -12.23 -11.14
CA LEU A 118 11.25 -11.08 -11.20
C LEU A 118 12.53 -11.32 -10.39
N ARG A 119 12.43 -11.98 -9.23
CA ARG A 119 13.60 -12.32 -8.41
C ARG A 119 14.53 -13.31 -9.12
N GLN A 120 13.98 -14.32 -9.78
CA GLN A 120 14.77 -15.30 -10.54
C GLN A 120 15.49 -14.66 -11.74
N GLN A 121 14.89 -13.64 -12.35
CA GLN A 121 15.49 -12.88 -13.44
C GLN A 121 16.45 -11.76 -12.97
N GLY A 122 16.62 -11.59 -11.65
CA GLY A 122 17.46 -10.53 -11.06
C GLY A 122 16.89 -9.12 -11.18
N GLN A 123 15.64 -8.98 -11.62
CA GLN A 123 14.96 -7.70 -11.84
C GLN A 123 14.34 -7.13 -10.56
N LEU A 124 14.14 -7.97 -9.55
CA LEU A 124 13.73 -7.55 -8.21
C LEU A 124 14.74 -8.07 -7.18
N LYS A 125 15.38 -7.14 -6.48
CA LYS A 125 16.27 -7.44 -5.36
C LYS A 125 15.76 -6.70 -4.13
N SER A 126 15.71 -7.37 -3.00
CA SER A 126 15.50 -6.72 -1.71
C SER A 126 16.85 -6.39 -1.10
N ASP A 127 17.13 -5.11 -0.90
CA ASP A 127 18.40 -4.61 -0.42
C ASP A 127 18.27 -3.23 0.26
N ALA A 128 19.38 -2.53 0.45
CA ALA A 128 19.40 -1.22 1.09
C ALA A 128 18.62 -0.13 0.34
N ARG A 129 18.31 -0.30 -0.96
CA ARG A 129 17.58 0.66 -1.79
C ARG A 129 16.19 0.20 -2.15
N THR A 130 15.91 -1.11 -2.08
CA THR A 130 14.59 -1.67 -2.39
C THR A 130 14.09 -2.55 -1.24
N ALA A 131 13.00 -2.14 -0.60
CA ALA A 131 12.33 -2.92 0.43
C ALA A 131 11.05 -3.55 -0.14
N VAL A 132 10.83 -4.83 0.13
CA VAL A 132 9.61 -5.56 -0.26
C VAL A 132 8.90 -5.99 1.00
N ASP A 133 7.68 -5.49 1.20
CA ASP A 133 6.82 -5.81 2.33
C ASP A 133 5.57 -6.54 1.83
N VAL A 134 5.33 -7.75 2.31
CA VAL A 134 4.18 -8.58 1.91
C VAL A 134 3.15 -8.52 3.01
N ASP A 135 1.92 -8.19 2.64
CA ASP A 135 0.81 -7.86 3.53
C ASP A 135 1.16 -6.75 4.53
N PRO A 136 1.52 -5.56 4.02
CA PRO A 136 1.88 -4.44 4.87
C PRO A 136 0.71 -4.08 5.81
N VAL A 137 1.01 -3.96 7.11
CA VAL A 137 0.02 -3.55 8.11
C VAL A 137 -0.34 -2.06 7.97
N ALA A 138 0.60 -1.25 7.48
CA ALA A 138 0.39 0.17 7.24
C ALA A 138 1.10 0.63 5.95
N LEU A 139 0.44 1.55 5.24
CA LEU A 139 1.02 2.23 4.07
C LEU A 139 1.65 3.59 4.41
N MET A 140 1.56 4.03 5.66
CA MET A 140 2.29 5.20 6.16
C MET A 140 3.77 4.88 6.44
#